data_AF-A0A538P4R7-F1
#
_entry.id   AF-A0A538P4R7-F1
#
_cell.length_a   1.000
_cell.length_b   1.000
_cell.length_c   1.000
_cell.angle_alpha   90.00
_cell.angle_beta   90.00
_cell.angle_gamma   90.00
#
_symmetry.space_group_name_H-M   'P 1'
#
loop_
_entity.id
_entity.type
_entity.pdbx_description
1 polymer ?
#
loop_
_entity_poly.entity_id
_entity_poly.type
_entity_poly.pdbx_seq_one_letter_code
_entity_poly.pdbx_strand_id
1 'polypeptide(L)' 'MEAERLLTPLYGLGVVGAFLQVAGANWDVSSHILGIVDSFFTPSHLVLYLGILLVLIAGFL' A
#
# COMPACT_ATOMS: atom_id res chain seq x y z
N MET A 1 -7.77 -23.16 15.70
CA MET A 1 -6.43 -22.99 16.30
C MET A 1 -5.35 -22.60 15.29
N GLU A 2 -5.03 -23.40 14.26
CA GLU A 2 -3.97 -23.03 13.28
C GLU A 2 -4.36 -21.82 12.40
N ALA A 3 -5.58 -21.80 11.86
CA ALA A 3 -6.05 -20.68 11.01
C ALA A 3 -6.15 -19.34 11.77
N GLU A 4 -6.56 -19.36 13.04
CA GLU A 4 -6.66 -18.16 13.88
C GLU A 4 -5.30 -17.51 14.15
N ARG A 5 -4.21 -18.30 14.15
CA ARG A 5 -2.84 -17.78 14.30
C ARG A 5 -2.42 -16.90 13.12
N LEU A 6 -3.02 -17.09 11.95
CA LEU A 6 -2.73 -16.31 10.75
C LEU A 6 -3.58 -15.03 10.66
N LEU A 7 -4.70 -14.94 11.38
CA LEU A 7 -5.59 -13.78 11.32
C LEU A 7 -4.92 -12.49 11.79
N THR A 8 -4.20 -12.52 12.92
CA THR A 8 -3.49 -11.35 13.44
C THR A 8 -2.42 -10.82 12.48
N PRO A 9 -1.50 -11.64 11.93
CA PRO A 9 -0.53 -11.15 10.96
C PRO A 9 -1.17 -10.71 9.64
N LEU A 10 -2.23 -11.39 9.15
CA LEU A 10 -2.95 -10.96 7.95
C LEU A 10 -3.64 -9.60 8.17
N TYR A 11 -4.28 -9.40 9.32
CA TYR A 11 -4.82 -8.09 9.70
C TYR A 11 -3.73 -7.01 9.74
N GLY A 12 -2.57 -7.33 10.35
CA GLY A 12 -1.41 -6.44 10.37
C GLY A 12 -0.93 -6.06 8.96
N LEU A 13 -0.83 -7.03 8.04
CA LEU A 13 -0.49 -6.77 6.63
C LEU A 13 -1.51 -5.87 5.96
N GLY A 14 -2.81 -6.08 6.21
CA GLY A 14 -3.88 -5.23 5.69
C GLY A 14 -3.77 -3.78 6.17
N VAL A 15 -3.50 -3.58 7.47
CA VAL A 15 -3.31 -2.25 8.06
C VAL A 15 -2.09 -1.55 7.46
N VAL A 16 -0.96 -2.25 7.35
CA VAL A 16 0.25 -1.69 6.72
C VAL A 16 -0.02 -1.36 5.25
N GLY A 17 -0.69 -2.25 4.52
CA GLY A 17 -1.04 -2.03 3.12
C GLY A 17 -1.95 -0.82 2.90
N ALA A 18 -2.97 -0.64 3.75
CA ALA A 18 -3.84 0.53 3.72
C ALA A 18 -3.08 1.82 4.05
N PHE A 19 -2.20 1.79 5.05
CA PHE A 19 -1.35 2.94 5.40
C PHE A 19 -0.44 3.34 4.24
N LEU A 20 0.22 2.38 3.59
CA LEU A 20 1.08 2.66 2.44
C LEU A 20 0.30 3.26 1.26
N GLN A 21 -0.94 2.82 1.02
CA GLN A 21 -1.79 3.43 -0.01
C GLN A 21 -2.12 4.89 0.31
N VAL A 22 -2.50 5.20 1.56
CA VAL A 22 -2.77 6.59 1.97
C VAL A 22 -1.51 7.45 1.84
N ALA A 23 -0.37 6.98 2.36
CA ALA A 23 0.89 7.71 2.31
C ALA A 23 1.39 7.91 0.86
N GLY A 24 1.35 6.84 0.05
CA GLY A 24 1.73 6.87 -1.36
C GLY A 24 0.82 7.78 -2.19
N ALA A 25 -0.48 7.77 -1.96
CA ALA A 25 -1.42 8.69 -2.63
C ALA A 25 -1.15 10.16 -2.27
N ASN A 26 -0.91 10.46 -0.99
CA ASN A 26 -0.58 11.83 -0.58
C ASN A 26 0.74 12.32 -1.21
N TRP A 27 1.76 11.46 -1.25
CA TRP A 27 3.01 11.76 -1.93
C TRP A 27 2.79 11.96 -3.43
N ASP A 28 2.01 11.10 -4.07
CA ASP A 28 1.71 11.19 -5.50
C ASP A 28 1.03 12.52 -5.86
N VAL A 29 -0.06 12.86 -5.14
CA VAL A 29 -0.78 14.13 -5.31
C VAL A 29 0.13 15.33 -5.07
N SER A 30 0.96 15.29 -4.02
CA SER A 30 1.91 16.36 -3.73
C SER A 30 2.94 16.53 -4.86
N SER A 31 3.41 15.41 -5.42
CA SER A 31 4.36 15.40 -6.53
C SER A 31 3.75 16.00 -7.79
N HIS A 32 2.48 15.68 -8.07
CA HIS A 32 1.71 16.28 -9.16
C HIS A 32 1.54 17.79 -8.99
N ILE A 33 1.22 18.27 -7.78
CA ILE A 33 1.08 19.71 -7.49
C ILE A 33 2.41 20.45 -7.66
N LEU A 34 3.53 19.82 -7.27
CA LEU A 34 4.87 20.40 -7.38
C LEU A 34 5.49 20.28 -8.78
N GLY A 35 4.86 19.54 -9.70
CA GLY A 35 5.37 19.34 -11.06
C GLY A 35 6.60 18.44 -11.17
N ILE A 36 6.83 17.57 -10.18
CA ILE A 36 8.01 16.67 -10.12
C ILE A 36 7.69 15.25 -10.63
N VAL A 37 6.93 15.16 -11.73
CA VAL A 37 6.40 13.89 -12.24
C VAL A 37 7.22 13.42 -13.44
N ASP A 38 8.01 12.37 -13.25
CA ASP A 38 8.98 11.90 -14.26
C ASP A 38 8.40 10.90 -15.28
N SER A 39 7.43 10.06 -14.87
CA SER A 39 6.77 9.07 -15.73
C SER A 39 5.51 8.47 -15.06
N PHE A 40 4.87 7.47 -15.67
CA PHE A 40 3.82 6.69 -15.00
C PHE A 40 4.36 5.84 -13.84
N PHE A 41 5.62 5.43 -13.84
CA PHE A 41 6.22 4.67 -12.74
C PHE A 41 7.06 5.60 -11.88
N THR A 42 6.47 6.09 -10.80
CA THR A 42 7.10 6.99 -9.83
C THR A 42 7.40 6.24 -8.53
N PRO A 43 8.30 6.76 -7.67
CA PRO A 43 8.46 6.24 -6.32
C PRO A 43 7.15 6.23 -5.50
N SER A 44 6.30 7.26 -5.63
CA SER A 44 4.98 7.31 -5.00
C SER A 44 4.05 6.18 -5.48
N HIS A 45 4.04 5.89 -6.78
CA HIS A 45 3.30 4.75 -7.33
C HIS A 45 3.84 3.41 -6.85
N LEU A 46 5.16 3.25 -6.68
CA LEU A 46 5.71 2.00 -6.12
C LEU A 46 5.21 1.76 -4.69
N VAL A 47 5.12 2.82 -3.86
CA VAL A 47 4.54 2.73 -2.51
C VAL A 47 3.06 2.37 -2.56
N LEU A 48 2.30 2.96 -3.48
CA LEU A 48 0.89 2.62 -3.72
C LEU A 48 0.71 1.14 -4.12
N TYR A 49 1.48 0.67 -5.10
CA TYR A 49 1.42 -0.70 -5.60
C TYR A 49 1.80 -1.72 -4.54
N LEU A 50 2.81 -1.42 -3.73
CA LEU A 50 3.16 -2.25 -2.58
C LEU A 50 2.00 -2.33 -1.58
N GLY A 51 1.37 -1.19 -1.26
CA GLY A 51 0.22 -1.17 -0.36
C GLY A 51 -0.97 -1.98 -0.88
N ILE A 52 -1.26 -1.89 -2.19
CA ILE A 52 -2.30 -2.70 -2.85
C ILE A 52 -1.97 -4.20 -2.74
N LEU A 53 -0.73 -4.58 -3.04
CA LEU A 53 -0.27 -5.97 -2.93
C LEU A 53 -0.45 -6.53 -1.51
N LEU A 54 -0.09 -5.76 -0.48
CA LEU A 54 -0.25 -6.19 0.92
C LEU A 54 -1.72 -6.37 1.32
N VAL A 55 -2.61 -5.48 0.88
CA VAL A 55 -4.06 -5.64 1.12
C VAL A 55 -4.62 -6.84 0.37
N LEU A 56 -4.17 -7.09 -0.85
CA LEU A 56 -4.59 -8.28 -1.61
C LEU A 56 -4.16 -9.57 -0.90
N ILE A 57 -2.92 -9.65 -0.41
CA ILE A 57 -2.43 -10.80 0.37
C ILE A 57 -3.26 -10.97 1.65
N ALA A 58 -3.57 -9.87 2.35
CA ALA A 58 -4.36 -9.90 3.59
C ALA A 58 -5.84 -10.27 3.38
N GLY A 59 -6.41 -9.96 2.22
CA GLY A 59 -7.84 -10.17 1.93
C GLY A 59 -8.16 -11.47 1.20
N PHE A 60 -7.21 -12.08 0.50
CA PHE A 60 -7.40 -13.36 -0.22
C PHE A 60 -7.00 -14.60 0.58
N LEU A 61 -6.18 -14.46 1.63
CA LEU A 61 -5.72 -15.54 2.51
C LEU A 61 -6.48 -15.52 3.84
#